data_AF-A0A6P8WPH7-F1
#
_entry.id   AF-A0A6P8WPH7-F1
#
_cell.length_a   1.000
_cell.length_b   1.000
_cell.length_c   1.000
_cell.angle_alpha   90.00
_cell.angle_beta   90.00
_cell.angle_gamma   90.00
#
_symmetry.space_group_name_H-M   'P 1'
#
loop_
_entity.id
_entity.type
_entity.pdbx_description
1 polymer ?
#
loop_
_entity_poly.entity_id
_entity_poly.type
_entity_poly.pdbx_seq_one_letter_code
_entity_poly.pdbx_strand_id
1 'polypeptide(L)'
;MSQWDLAVGLLGLSLPSLWALWLQLAAQAGQFSECHTCDASCKTCFGPQALDCSTCFKGNFLSQDSSCVVQCPSGSYTSSATQLCEDCSPNCESCMDTRDNCISCSKGSYTLFLHQGRCWSTCPEGFFETLEGACEACDVSCSSCDGIKTQCLSCADGHYLEGGMCRLNCSLRSYPADDGTCRRCPPHCDVCSDDRTCFSELFTLWAGTF
;
A
#
# COMPACT_ATOMS: atom_id res chain seq x y z
N MET A 1 3.65 -73.42 -2.63
CA MET A 1 4.88 -74.24 -2.76
C MET A 1 5.84 -73.55 -3.71
N SER A 2 6.93 -72.96 -3.21
CA SER A 2 8.26 -73.10 -3.81
C SER A 2 9.31 -72.36 -2.97
N GLN A 3 10.19 -73.18 -2.37
CA GLN A 3 11.63 -72.99 -2.17
C GLN A 3 12.06 -71.64 -1.58
N TRP A 4 12.27 -71.57 -0.26
CA TRP A 4 13.58 -71.32 0.38
C TRP A 4 13.50 -71.63 1.89
N ASP A 5 12.92 -72.78 2.26
CA ASP A 5 13.18 -73.38 3.57
C ASP A 5 14.38 -74.30 3.39
N LEU A 6 15.54 -73.92 3.93
CA LEU A 6 16.64 -74.80 4.40
C LEU A 6 17.90 -73.96 4.64
N ALA A 7 17.98 -73.31 5.80
CA ALA A 7 19.18 -73.12 6.62
C ALA A 7 18.92 -71.99 7.63
N VAL A 8 18.60 -72.33 8.88
CA VAL A 8 19.30 -71.88 10.09
C VAL A 8 18.83 -72.79 11.21
N GLY A 9 19.61 -73.84 11.47
CA GLY A 9 19.58 -74.53 12.75
C GLY A 9 20.51 -73.81 13.72
N LEU A 10 20.12 -73.83 15.01
CA LEU A 10 20.96 -73.60 16.19
C LEU A 10 21.14 -72.15 16.68
N LEU A 11 20.04 -71.44 16.95
CA LEU A 11 19.88 -70.68 18.20
C LEU A 11 18.40 -70.74 18.58
N GLY A 12 18.10 -71.38 19.72
CA GLY A 12 16.74 -71.63 20.22
C GLY A 12 16.02 -70.36 20.66
N LEU A 13 15.71 -69.47 19.72
CA LEU A 13 14.73 -68.42 19.89
C LEU A 13 13.49 -68.86 19.15
N SER A 14 12.49 -69.24 19.93
CA SER A 14 11.16 -69.55 19.44
C SER A 14 10.71 -68.43 18.49
N LEU A 15 10.38 -68.80 17.25
CA LEU A 15 9.75 -67.93 16.25
C LEU A 15 8.39 -67.30 16.64
N PRO A 16 7.78 -67.47 17.85
CA PRO A 16 6.64 -66.68 18.24
C PRO A 16 6.93 -65.24 18.68
N SER A 17 8.15 -64.71 18.57
CA SER A 17 8.47 -63.37 19.09
C SER A 17 8.48 -62.28 18.02
N LEU A 18 8.98 -62.55 16.81
CA LEU A 18 9.02 -61.53 15.75
C LEU A 18 7.67 -61.34 15.03
N TRP A 19 6.89 -62.42 14.83
CA TRP A 19 5.48 -62.30 14.38
C TRP A 19 4.61 -61.60 15.44
N ALA A 20 4.89 -61.79 16.73
CA ALA A 20 4.18 -61.15 17.84
C ALA A 20 4.56 -59.66 17.95
N LEU A 21 5.83 -59.30 17.75
CA LEU A 21 6.26 -57.91 17.58
C LEU A 21 5.65 -57.27 16.32
N TRP A 22 5.55 -58.00 15.21
CA TRP A 22 4.85 -57.52 14.01
C TRP A 22 3.35 -57.34 14.24
N LEU A 23 2.69 -58.23 14.97
CA LEU A 23 1.28 -58.09 15.40
C LEU A 23 1.09 -56.92 16.38
N GLN A 24 2.06 -56.67 17.28
CA GLN A 24 2.05 -55.52 18.19
C GLN A 24 2.27 -54.20 17.43
N LEU A 25 3.20 -54.15 16.47
CA LEU A 25 3.44 -53.00 15.59
C LEU A 25 2.28 -52.78 14.61
N ALA A 26 1.65 -53.85 14.11
CA ALA A 26 0.44 -53.76 13.28
C ALA A 26 -0.80 -53.35 14.09
N ALA A 27 -0.88 -53.69 15.38
CA ALA A 27 -1.91 -53.20 16.30
C ALA A 27 -1.76 -51.69 16.61
N GLN A 28 -0.60 -51.10 16.32
CA GLN A 28 -0.36 -49.65 16.42
C GLN A 28 -0.63 -48.93 15.08
N ALA A 29 -0.86 -49.67 13.99
CA ALA A 29 -1.24 -49.14 12.68
C ALA A 29 -2.76 -48.89 12.54
N GLY A 30 -3.39 -48.45 13.62
CA GLY A 30 -4.84 -48.30 13.71
C GLY A 30 -5.28 -47.59 14.97
N GLN A 31 -4.58 -46.53 15.38
CA GLN A 31 -5.13 -45.60 16.37
C GLN A 31 -6.22 -44.79 15.67
N PHE A 32 -7.46 -45.28 15.74
CA PHE A 32 -8.63 -44.46 15.47
C PHE A 32 -8.52 -43.25 16.40
N SER A 33 -8.30 -42.08 15.83
CA SER A 33 -8.44 -40.83 16.58
C SER A 33 -9.86 -40.80 17.13
N GLU A 34 -10.00 -40.78 18.44
CA GLU A 34 -11.28 -40.51 19.07
C GLU A 34 -11.76 -39.15 18.53
N CYS A 35 -12.94 -39.14 17.91
CA CYS A 35 -13.44 -37.94 17.25
C CYS A 35 -13.97 -37.00 18.33
N HIS A 36 -13.20 -35.97 18.64
CA HIS A 36 -13.64 -34.89 19.50
C HIS A 36 -14.49 -33.90 18.70
N THR A 37 -15.43 -33.27 19.39
CA THR A 37 -16.17 -32.14 18.83
C THR A 37 -15.25 -30.94 18.67
N CYS A 38 -15.49 -30.13 17.63
CA CYS A 38 -14.84 -28.84 17.48
C CYS A 38 -15.11 -27.93 18.67
N ASP A 39 -14.21 -26.97 18.88
CA ASP A 39 -14.48 -25.84 19.77
C ASP A 39 -15.75 -25.09 19.33
N ALA A 40 -16.51 -24.58 20.29
CA ALA A 40 -17.78 -23.90 20.03
C ALA A 40 -17.64 -22.62 19.18
N SER A 41 -16.43 -22.07 19.07
CA SER A 41 -16.14 -20.88 18.26
C SER A 41 -16.18 -21.11 16.75
N CYS A 42 -16.06 -22.37 16.26
CA CYS A 42 -16.00 -22.65 14.84
C CYS A 42 -16.94 -23.75 14.34
N LYS A 43 -17.19 -23.69 13.03
CA LYS A 43 -18.19 -24.54 12.35
C LYS A 43 -17.60 -25.89 11.95
N THR A 44 -16.37 -25.88 11.45
CA THR A 44 -15.59 -27.09 11.17
C THR A 44 -14.16 -26.89 11.65
N CYS A 45 -13.49 -27.97 12.02
CA CYS A 45 -12.16 -27.96 12.62
C CYS A 45 -11.34 -29.16 12.13
N PHE A 46 -10.01 -29.05 12.24
CA PHE A 46 -9.07 -30.15 12.06
C PHE A 46 -8.54 -30.68 13.40
N GLY A 47 -8.96 -30.07 14.51
CA GLY A 47 -8.59 -30.43 15.88
C GLY A 47 -9.58 -29.83 16.89
N PRO A 48 -9.49 -30.22 18.18
CA PRO A 48 -10.47 -29.83 19.18
C PRO A 48 -10.28 -28.41 19.74
N GLN A 49 -9.19 -27.72 19.43
CA GLN A 49 -8.86 -26.42 20.04
C GLN A 49 -9.50 -25.26 19.28
N ALA A 50 -9.63 -24.10 19.94
CA ALA A 50 -10.14 -22.86 19.33
C ALA A 50 -9.26 -22.30 18.20
N LEU A 51 -8.02 -22.77 18.08
CA LEU A 51 -7.08 -22.44 16.99
C LEU A 51 -7.03 -23.52 15.91
N ASP A 52 -7.82 -24.60 16.03
CA ASP A 52 -7.82 -25.70 15.07
C ASP A 52 -8.97 -25.60 14.07
N CYS A 53 -9.42 -24.38 13.76
CA CYS A 53 -10.63 -24.16 12.98
C CYS A 53 -10.34 -24.15 11.47
N SER A 54 -11.25 -24.73 10.70
CA SER A 54 -11.20 -24.75 9.23
C SER A 54 -12.25 -23.86 8.58
N THR A 55 -13.42 -23.69 9.21
CA THR A 55 -14.44 -22.74 8.76
C THR A 55 -15.18 -22.12 9.94
N CYS A 56 -15.66 -20.90 9.74
CA CYS A 56 -16.34 -20.12 10.76
C CYS A 56 -17.86 -20.08 10.56
N PHE A 57 -18.59 -19.79 11.65
CA PHE A 57 -20.00 -19.44 11.54
C PHE A 57 -20.18 -18.10 10.81
N LYS A 58 -21.38 -17.90 10.24
CA LYS A 58 -21.72 -16.65 9.53
C LYS A 58 -21.54 -15.45 10.47
N GLY A 59 -20.85 -14.42 10.00
CA GLY A 59 -20.51 -13.22 10.77
C GLY A 59 -19.12 -13.26 11.42
N ASN A 60 -18.44 -14.41 11.39
CA ASN A 60 -17.05 -14.56 11.78
C ASN A 60 -16.18 -14.86 10.54
N PHE A 61 -14.88 -14.60 10.67
CA PHE A 61 -13.88 -14.73 9.63
C PHE A 61 -12.72 -15.59 10.14
N LEU A 62 -12.16 -16.42 9.27
CA LEU A 62 -11.02 -17.26 9.63
C LEU A 62 -9.72 -16.44 9.56
N SER A 63 -9.03 -16.33 10.69
CA SER A 63 -7.71 -15.69 10.81
C SER A 63 -6.59 -16.63 10.32
N GLN A 64 -5.40 -16.07 10.07
CA GLN A 64 -4.21 -16.86 9.71
C GLN A 64 -3.81 -17.85 10.81
N ASP A 65 -4.07 -17.53 12.07
CA ASP A 65 -3.85 -18.43 13.22
C ASP A 65 -4.90 -19.55 13.33
N SER A 66 -5.70 -19.77 12.28
CA SER A 66 -6.76 -20.79 12.23
C SER A 66 -7.81 -20.64 13.33
N SER A 67 -8.09 -19.40 13.71
CA SER A 67 -9.14 -19.03 14.68
C SER A 67 -10.25 -18.22 14.03
N CYS A 68 -11.47 -18.31 14.56
CA CYS A 68 -12.62 -17.54 14.08
C CYS A 68 -12.77 -16.24 14.85
N VAL A 69 -12.69 -15.10 14.15
CA VAL A 69 -12.75 -13.76 14.73
C VAL A 69 -13.86 -12.92 14.09
N VAL A 70 -14.45 -12.00 14.86
CA VAL A 70 -15.43 -11.04 14.35
C VAL A 70 -14.73 -9.91 13.59
N GLN A 71 -13.57 -9.47 14.09
CA GLN A 71 -12.74 -8.44 13.50
C GLN A 71 -11.35 -9.02 13.26
N CYS A 72 -10.84 -8.81 12.05
CA CYS A 72 -9.51 -9.27 11.68
C CYS A 72 -8.42 -8.46 12.40
N PRO A 73 -7.26 -9.07 12.69
CA PRO A 73 -6.15 -8.37 13.31
C PRO A 73 -5.58 -7.26 12.42
N SER A 74 -4.85 -6.31 13.01
CA SER A 74 -4.18 -5.24 12.27
C SER A 74 -3.32 -5.78 11.13
N GLY A 75 -3.31 -5.08 9.99
CA GLY A 75 -2.66 -5.56 8.76
C GLY A 75 -3.52 -6.48 7.90
N SER A 76 -4.74 -6.81 8.33
CA SER A 76 -5.70 -7.61 7.56
C SER A 76 -7.11 -7.02 7.58
N TYR A 77 -7.93 -7.37 6.60
CA TYR A 77 -9.32 -6.94 6.46
C TYR A 77 -10.28 -8.13 6.35
N THR A 78 -11.55 -7.87 6.67
CA THR A 78 -12.61 -8.87 6.56
C THR A 78 -13.06 -9.00 5.11
N SER A 79 -12.76 -10.14 4.48
CA SER A 79 -13.20 -10.42 3.12
C SER A 79 -14.56 -11.12 3.14
N SER A 80 -15.61 -10.40 2.80
CA SER A 80 -16.97 -10.97 2.72
C SER A 80 -17.12 -12.01 1.60
N ALA A 81 -16.26 -11.95 0.58
CA ALA A 81 -16.23 -12.90 -0.53
C ALA A 81 -15.68 -14.27 -0.13
N THR A 82 -14.64 -14.30 0.70
CA THR A 82 -13.95 -15.55 1.11
C THR A 82 -14.29 -16.00 2.53
N GLN A 83 -14.90 -15.14 3.36
CA GLN A 83 -15.04 -15.31 4.81
C GLN A 83 -13.69 -15.52 5.53
N LEU A 84 -12.62 -14.94 4.99
CA LEU A 84 -11.28 -14.99 5.56
C LEU A 84 -10.83 -13.59 5.99
N CYS A 85 -9.87 -13.55 6.91
CA CYS A 85 -9.03 -12.38 7.12
C CYS A 85 -7.92 -12.39 6.08
N GLU A 86 -7.96 -11.40 5.18
CA GLU A 86 -6.98 -11.26 4.10
C GLU A 86 -6.03 -10.10 4.39
N ASP A 87 -4.76 -10.25 4.04
CA ASP A 87 -3.76 -9.21 4.30
C ASP A 87 -3.96 -8.00 3.41
N CYS A 88 -3.73 -6.82 3.99
CA CYS A 88 -3.65 -5.56 3.27
C CYS A 88 -2.48 -5.55 2.28
N SER A 89 -2.51 -4.60 1.33
CA SER A 89 -1.40 -4.41 0.41
C SER A 89 -0.12 -4.00 1.16
N PRO A 90 1.08 -4.25 0.59
CA PRO A 90 2.34 -3.83 1.20
C PRO A 90 2.33 -2.35 1.56
N ASN A 91 3.07 -1.97 2.62
CA ASN A 91 3.15 -0.61 3.15
C ASN A 91 1.84 -0.06 3.76
N CYS A 92 0.79 -0.89 3.84
CA CYS A 92 -0.46 -0.56 4.50
C CYS A 92 -0.52 -1.19 5.91
N GLU A 93 -0.79 -0.37 6.92
CA GLU A 93 -1.01 -0.84 8.30
C GLU A 93 -2.47 -1.27 8.52
N SER A 94 -3.43 -0.58 7.91
CA SER A 94 -4.84 -0.96 7.97
C SER A 94 -5.57 -0.61 6.67
N CYS A 95 -6.42 -1.53 6.22
CA CYS A 95 -7.22 -1.42 5.00
C CYS A 95 -8.68 -1.81 5.27
N MET A 96 -9.59 -1.35 4.40
CA MET A 96 -11.03 -1.54 4.56
C MET A 96 -11.65 -2.07 3.26
N ASP A 97 -12.53 -3.07 3.38
CA ASP A 97 -13.26 -3.74 2.28
C ASP A 97 -12.42 -4.50 1.25
N THR A 98 -11.26 -3.96 0.88
CA THR A 98 -10.35 -4.54 -0.10
C THR A 98 -8.90 -4.33 0.32
N ARG A 99 -8.03 -5.20 -0.18
CA ARG A 99 -6.58 -5.13 0.01
C ARG A 99 -5.97 -3.76 -0.37
N ASP A 100 -6.52 -3.12 -1.40
CA ASP A 100 -6.00 -1.89 -2.02
C ASP A 100 -6.68 -0.60 -1.53
N ASN A 101 -7.56 -0.70 -0.54
CA ASN A 101 -8.21 0.45 0.07
C ASN A 101 -7.60 0.68 1.47
N CYS A 102 -6.34 1.08 1.46
CA CYS A 102 -5.59 1.42 2.66
C CYS A 102 -6.14 2.69 3.30
N ILE A 103 -6.26 2.69 4.62
CA ILE A 103 -6.70 3.84 5.43
C ILE A 103 -5.59 4.35 6.36
N SER A 104 -4.53 3.58 6.59
CA SER A 104 -3.33 4.04 7.28
C SER A 104 -2.06 3.35 6.77
N CYS A 105 -0.99 4.12 6.58
CA CYS A 105 0.28 3.61 6.10
C CYS A 105 1.15 3.05 7.23
N SER A 106 1.93 2.02 6.90
CA SER A 106 2.87 1.40 7.84
C SER A 106 3.88 2.41 8.37
N LYS A 107 4.12 2.38 9.68
CA LYS A 107 5.17 3.17 10.33
C LYS A 107 6.48 2.40 10.27
N GLY A 108 7.55 3.03 9.77
CA GLY A 108 8.83 2.37 9.58
C GLY A 108 10.00 3.33 9.52
N SER A 109 11.09 2.90 8.86
CA SER A 109 12.31 3.70 8.70
C SER A 109 12.17 4.90 7.76
N TYR A 110 11.15 4.90 6.90
CA TYR A 110 10.85 5.99 5.98
C TYR A 110 9.37 6.39 6.10
N THR A 111 9.10 7.66 5.81
CA THR A 111 7.74 8.21 5.80
C THR A 111 7.01 7.75 4.55
N LEU A 112 5.73 7.40 4.72
CA LEU A 112 4.81 7.02 3.66
C LEU A 112 3.63 7.99 3.67
N PHE A 113 3.08 8.23 2.48
CA PHE A 113 2.00 9.19 2.28
C PHE A 113 0.77 8.49 1.72
N LEU A 114 -0.36 8.66 2.40
CA LEU A 114 -1.63 8.10 1.97
C LEU A 114 -2.21 8.90 0.80
N HIS A 115 -2.52 8.20 -0.29
CA HIS A 115 -3.19 8.77 -1.45
C HIS A 115 -4.03 7.72 -2.18
N GLN A 116 -5.33 7.99 -2.35
CA GLN A 116 -6.28 7.14 -3.08
C GLN A 116 -6.23 5.65 -2.66
N GLY A 117 -6.24 5.38 -1.36
CA GLY A 117 -6.22 4.01 -0.82
C GLY A 117 -4.84 3.33 -0.88
N ARG A 118 -3.78 4.04 -1.28
CA ARG A 118 -2.42 3.48 -1.37
C ARG A 118 -1.41 4.34 -0.62
N CYS A 119 -0.35 3.69 -0.18
CA CYS A 119 0.76 4.32 0.53
C CYS A 119 1.94 4.52 -0.42
N TRP A 120 2.32 5.76 -0.63
CA TRP A 120 3.37 6.18 -1.54
C TRP A 120 4.62 6.59 -0.78
N SER A 121 5.80 6.27 -1.31
CA SER A 121 7.07 6.79 -0.79
C SER A 121 7.32 8.24 -1.22
N THR A 122 6.70 8.66 -2.32
CA THR A 122 6.75 10.00 -2.89
C THR A 122 5.40 10.26 -3.54
N CYS A 123 4.79 11.41 -3.26
CA CYS A 123 3.49 11.74 -3.81
C CYS A 123 3.53 11.85 -5.34
N PRO A 124 2.43 11.49 -6.04
CA PRO A 124 2.34 11.66 -7.48
C PRO A 124 2.39 13.15 -7.87
N GLU A 125 2.72 13.42 -9.13
CA GLU A 125 2.72 14.78 -9.71
C GLU A 125 1.41 15.52 -9.44
N GLY A 126 1.52 16.81 -9.12
CA GLY A 126 0.40 17.66 -8.71
C GLY A 126 -0.03 17.49 -7.23
N PHE A 127 0.71 16.71 -6.44
CA PHE A 127 0.50 16.58 -5.00
C PHE A 127 1.79 16.86 -4.22
N PHE A 128 1.65 17.39 -3.01
CA PHE A 128 2.75 17.62 -2.08
C PHE A 128 2.58 16.78 -0.82
N GLU A 129 3.71 16.53 -0.17
CA GLU A 129 3.84 15.71 1.03
C GLU A 129 3.49 16.52 2.28
N THR A 130 2.51 16.06 3.07
CA THR A 130 2.14 16.69 4.34
C THR A 130 2.86 16.07 5.53
N LEU A 131 3.00 16.84 6.62
CA LEU A 131 3.59 16.33 7.87
C LEU A 131 2.73 15.24 8.52
N GLU A 132 1.44 15.22 8.21
CA GLU A 132 0.48 14.23 8.65
C GLU A 132 0.60 12.89 7.89
N GLY A 133 1.49 12.80 6.90
CA GLY A 133 1.68 11.57 6.10
C GLY A 133 0.59 11.36 5.06
N ALA A 134 0.12 12.42 4.42
CA ALA A 134 -0.82 12.37 3.31
C ALA A 134 -0.28 13.10 2.08
N CYS A 135 -0.82 12.76 0.90
CA CYS A 135 -0.60 13.54 -0.31
C CYS A 135 -1.77 14.50 -0.53
N GLU A 136 -1.50 15.80 -0.46
CA GLU A 136 -2.49 16.83 -0.73
C GLU A 136 -2.27 17.49 -2.08
N ALA A 137 -3.37 17.85 -2.75
CA ALA A 137 -3.31 18.43 -4.08
C ALA A 137 -2.72 19.84 -4.04
N CYS A 138 -1.91 20.16 -5.04
CA CYS A 138 -1.47 21.53 -5.29
C CYS A 138 -2.66 22.44 -5.66
N ASP A 139 -2.44 23.75 -5.59
CA ASP A 139 -3.38 24.70 -6.16
C ASP A 139 -3.52 24.46 -7.67
N VAL A 140 -4.72 24.70 -8.20
CA VAL A 140 -5.07 24.52 -9.62
C VAL A 140 -4.15 25.31 -10.57
N SER A 141 -3.55 26.41 -10.11
CA SER A 141 -2.58 27.18 -10.88
C SER A 141 -1.20 26.52 -10.99
N CYS A 142 -0.87 25.60 -10.08
CA CYS A 142 0.39 24.86 -10.07
C CYS A 142 0.28 23.55 -10.84
N SER A 143 1.31 23.19 -11.61
CA SER A 143 1.51 21.81 -12.07
C SER A 143 2.19 20.96 -11.01
N SER A 144 3.12 21.56 -10.24
CA SER A 144 3.74 20.95 -9.07
C SER A 144 4.00 22.01 -7.99
N CYS A 145 4.00 21.59 -6.73
CA CYS A 145 4.18 22.45 -5.57
C CYS A 145 4.97 21.73 -4.48
N ASP A 146 5.51 22.48 -3.52
CA ASP A 146 6.29 21.94 -2.41
C ASP A 146 5.91 22.60 -1.08
N GLY A 147 5.72 21.77 -0.05
CA GLY A 147 5.36 22.14 1.31
C GLY A 147 3.97 22.76 1.51
N ILE A 148 3.47 23.55 0.57
CA ILE A 148 2.19 24.24 0.64
C ILE A 148 1.54 24.29 -0.74
N LYS A 149 0.23 24.09 -0.81
CA LYS A 149 -0.53 24.07 -2.08
C LYS A 149 -0.26 25.23 -3.03
N THR A 150 0.02 26.44 -2.52
CA THR A 150 0.23 27.66 -3.33
C THR A 150 1.70 27.96 -3.63
N GLN A 151 2.63 27.20 -3.04
CA GLN A 151 4.06 27.34 -3.28
C GLN A 151 4.44 26.46 -4.47
N CYS A 152 4.21 26.98 -5.67
CA CYS A 152 4.41 26.24 -6.90
C CYS A 152 5.91 26.12 -7.23
N LEU A 153 6.31 24.95 -7.71
CA LEU A 153 7.59 24.70 -8.38
C LEU A 153 7.46 24.82 -9.90
N SER A 154 6.28 24.53 -10.44
CA SER A 154 5.94 24.70 -11.85
C SER A 154 4.47 25.06 -12.01
N CYS A 155 4.12 25.67 -13.13
CA CYS A 155 2.77 26.18 -13.37
C CYS A 155 1.99 25.35 -14.37
N ALA A 156 0.66 25.38 -14.24
CA ALA A 156 -0.25 24.86 -15.24
C ALA A 156 -0.13 25.66 -16.55
N ASP A 157 -0.54 25.07 -17.66
CA ASP A 157 -0.51 25.73 -18.96
C ASP A 157 -1.20 27.11 -18.92
N GLY A 158 -0.57 28.10 -19.57
CA GLY A 158 -1.06 29.48 -19.59
C GLY A 158 -0.78 30.29 -18.31
N HIS A 159 -0.05 29.74 -17.34
CA HIS A 159 0.44 30.47 -16.17
C HIS A 159 1.97 30.55 -16.17
N TYR A 160 2.49 31.58 -15.51
CA TYR A 160 3.91 31.86 -15.42
C TYR A 160 4.36 31.90 -13.97
N LEU A 161 5.50 31.25 -13.69
CA LEU A 161 6.07 31.17 -12.36
C LEU A 161 6.78 32.47 -11.99
N GLU A 162 6.34 33.12 -10.91
CA GLU A 162 6.95 34.33 -10.38
C GLU A 162 6.98 34.29 -8.84
N GLY A 163 8.18 34.19 -8.26
CA GLY A 163 8.35 34.20 -6.80
C GLY A 163 7.69 33.01 -6.09
N GLY A 164 7.66 31.83 -6.72
CA GLY A 164 7.03 30.62 -6.17
C GLY A 164 5.51 30.60 -6.28
N MET A 165 4.90 31.51 -7.04
CA MET A 165 3.47 31.55 -7.31
C MET A 165 3.22 31.57 -8.81
N CYS A 166 2.15 30.92 -9.25
CA CYS A 166 1.73 30.93 -10.64
C CYS A 166 0.74 32.06 -10.91
N ARG A 167 0.99 32.82 -11.97
CA ARG A 167 0.17 33.99 -12.36
C ARG A 167 -0.15 33.95 -13.84
N LEU A 168 -1.31 34.47 -14.22
CA LEU A 168 -1.70 34.58 -15.64
C LEU A 168 -0.83 35.60 -16.39
N ASN A 169 -0.38 36.65 -15.71
CA ASN A 169 0.48 37.69 -16.26
C ASN A 169 1.66 37.96 -15.32
N CYS A 170 2.82 38.26 -15.90
CA CYS A 170 3.99 38.68 -15.15
C CYS A 170 3.81 40.09 -14.57
N SER A 171 4.49 40.35 -13.45
CA SER A 171 4.49 41.68 -12.83
C SER A 171 5.18 42.73 -13.74
N LEU A 172 5.02 44.01 -13.39
CA LEU A 172 5.75 45.09 -14.05
C LEU A 172 7.27 44.84 -14.02
N ARG A 173 7.96 45.24 -15.09
CA ARG A 173 9.38 44.92 -15.35
C ARG A 173 9.70 43.44 -15.50
N SER A 174 8.72 42.59 -15.79
CA SER A 174 8.93 41.19 -16.15
C SER A 174 8.19 40.86 -17.45
N TYR A 175 8.69 39.88 -18.19
CA TYR A 175 8.06 39.32 -19.38
C TYR A 175 7.90 37.79 -19.25
N PRO A 176 6.93 37.19 -19.95
CA PRO A 176 6.73 35.76 -19.96
C PRO A 176 7.79 35.09 -20.85
N ALA A 177 8.61 34.21 -20.29
CA ALA A 177 9.59 33.44 -21.04
C ALA A 177 9.01 32.10 -21.54
N ASP A 178 9.65 31.54 -22.56
CA ASP A 178 9.21 30.28 -23.20
C ASP A 178 9.23 29.06 -22.26
N ASP A 179 9.98 29.14 -21.16
CA ASP A 179 10.06 28.10 -20.14
C ASP A 179 8.93 28.19 -19.09
N GLY A 180 7.94 29.06 -19.29
CA GLY A 180 6.83 29.24 -18.36
C GLY A 180 7.21 30.03 -17.10
N THR A 181 8.33 30.76 -17.11
CA THR A 181 8.75 31.62 -15.99
C THR A 181 8.62 33.11 -16.33
N CYS A 182 8.40 33.93 -15.30
CA CYS A 182 8.51 35.39 -15.44
C CYS A 182 9.96 35.81 -15.28
N ARG A 183 10.55 36.36 -16.34
CA ARG A 183 11.92 36.88 -16.33
C ARG A 183 11.91 38.40 -16.31
N ARG A 184 12.86 38.98 -15.58
CA ARG A 184 12.96 40.44 -15.47
C ARG A 184 13.43 41.06 -16.79
N CYS A 185 12.88 42.22 -17.12
CA CYS A 185 13.34 43.04 -18.21
C CYS A 185 14.81 43.48 -18.01
N PRO A 186 15.50 43.86 -19.08
CA PRO A 186 16.82 44.47 -19.01
C PRO A 186 16.85 45.71 -18.10
N PRO A 187 18.03 46.10 -17.56
CA PRO A 187 18.17 47.32 -16.79
C PRO A 187 17.64 48.54 -17.55
N HIS A 188 16.97 49.44 -16.84
CA HIS A 188 16.35 50.65 -17.41
C HIS A 188 15.21 50.40 -18.41
N CYS A 189 14.61 49.21 -18.38
CA CYS A 189 13.41 48.88 -19.15
C CYS A 189 12.20 48.63 -18.23
N ASP A 190 11.08 49.27 -18.53
CA ASP A 190 9.82 49.13 -17.78
C ASP A 190 8.88 48.10 -18.42
N VAL A 191 8.85 48.06 -19.76
CA VAL A 191 8.03 47.15 -20.57
C VAL A 191 8.90 46.47 -21.62
N CYS A 192 8.94 45.15 -21.65
CA CYS A 192 9.71 44.36 -22.61
C CYS A 192 8.93 43.11 -23.07
N SER A 193 9.25 42.58 -24.25
CA SER A 193 8.75 41.26 -24.68
C SER A 193 9.74 40.12 -24.44
N ASP A 194 11.04 40.44 -24.39
CA ASP A 194 12.13 39.48 -24.22
C ASP A 194 13.37 40.17 -23.60
N ASP A 195 14.51 39.48 -23.53
CA ASP A 195 15.76 40.00 -22.96
C ASP A 195 16.44 41.09 -23.79
N ARG A 196 15.93 41.40 -24.99
CA ARG A 196 16.53 42.35 -25.95
C ARG A 196 15.55 43.41 -26.42
N THR A 197 14.27 43.08 -26.47
CA THR A 197 13.22 43.95 -27.01
C THR A 197 12.57 44.72 -25.86
N CYS A 198 13.03 45.95 -25.67
CA CYS A 198 12.44 46.91 -24.75
C CYS A 198 11.51 47.87 -25.50
N PHE A 199 10.27 47.98 -25.03
CA PHE A 199 9.35 49.02 -25.47
C PHE A 199 9.50 50.19 -24.51
N SER A 200 10.43 51.08 -24.82
CA SER A 200 10.46 52.40 -24.19
C SER A 200 9.29 53.21 -24.75
N GLU A 201 8.06 52.93 -24.31
CA GLU A 201 6.94 53.74 -24.80
C GLU A 201 7.06 55.15 -24.24
N LEU A 202 7.33 56.04 -25.18
CA LEU A 202 7.15 57.48 -25.19
C LEU A 202 5.68 57.85 -24.86
N PHE A 203 5.19 57.48 -23.67
CA PHE A 203 3.90 57.93 -23.15
C PHE A 203 3.87 59.44 -22.81
N THR A 204 4.87 60.21 -23.27
CA THR A 204 4.93 61.67 -23.17
C THR A 204 4.48 62.42 -24.43
N LEU A 205 3.94 61.77 -25.48
CA LEU A 205 3.54 62.49 -26.70
C LEU A 205 2.04 62.55 -27.05
N TRP A 206 1.11 62.08 -26.20
CA TRP A 206 -0.33 62.29 -26.42
C TRP A 206 -1.13 62.66 -25.15
N ALA A 207 -0.50 63.37 -24.22
CA ALA A 207 -1.20 64.04 -23.12
C ALA A 207 -0.88 65.54 -23.14
N GLY A 208 -1.40 66.25 -24.15
CA GLY A 208 -1.36 67.71 -24.13
C GLY A 208 -1.47 68.39 -25.49
N THR A 209 -2.68 68.45 -26.06
CA THR A 209 -3.25 69.68 -26.64
C THR A 209 -4.72 69.41 -27.02
N PHE A 210 -5.60 69.68 -26.06
CA PHE A 210 -6.94 70.22 -26.34
C PHE A 210 -6.80 71.74 -26.52
#